data_AF-A0A0H5BHI7-F1
#
_entry.id   AF-A0A0H5BHI7-F1
#
_cell.length_a   1.000
_cell.length_b   1.000
_cell.length_c   1.000
_cell.angle_alpha   90.00
_cell.angle_beta   90.00
_cell.angle_gamma   90.00
#
_symmetry.space_group_name_H-M   'P 1'
#
loop_
_entity.id
_entity.type
_entity.pdbx_description
1 polymer ?
#
loop_
_entity_poly.entity_id
_entity_poly.type
_entity_poly.pdbx_seq_one_letter_code
_entity_poly.pdbx_strand_id
1 'polypeptide(L)'
;MALSLDDLKAHANITGDADDAVLARLLAAATKHVERVLGFPLDDTDELPEGAPADLEQAVYLLAAHWFENRETALVGLTTQPLPFGVADILAEHRRYTFG
;
A
#
# COMPACT_ATOMS: atom_id res chain seq x y z
N MET A 1 8.21 -10.97 3.34
CA MET A 1 8.37 -10.48 4.73
C MET A 1 6.99 -10.00 5.16
N ALA A 2 6.68 -9.81 6.43
CA ALA A 2 5.32 -9.41 6.82
C ALA A 2 5.30 -7.90 7.05
N LEU A 3 4.37 -7.20 6.38
CA LEU A 3 4.12 -5.76 6.53
C LEU A 3 4.16 -5.33 8.00
N SER A 4 5.17 -4.57 8.40
CA SER A 4 5.34 -4.12 9.79
C SER A 4 5.06 -2.63 9.98
N LEU A 5 4.65 -2.27 11.19
CA LEU A 5 4.44 -0.87 11.59
C LEU A 5 5.77 -0.10 11.67
N ASP A 6 6.83 -0.76 12.11
CA ASP A 6 8.15 -0.13 12.23
C ASP A 6 8.75 0.21 10.85
N ASP A 7 8.54 -0.66 9.86
CA ASP A 7 8.95 -0.38 8.48
C ASP A 7 8.13 0.76 7.86
N LEU A 8 6.81 0.84 8.14
CA LEU A 8 5.99 1.97 7.72
C LEU A 8 6.48 3.29 8.35
N LYS A 9 6.82 3.28 9.64
CA LYS A 9 7.39 4.45 10.33
C LYS A 9 8.73 4.86 9.73
N ALA A 10 9.62 3.90 9.46
CA ALA A 10 10.89 4.16 8.81
C ALA A 10 10.70 4.74 7.40
N HIS A 11 9.74 4.20 6.63
CA HIS A 11 9.39 4.68 5.30
C HIS A 11 8.88 6.12 5.31
N ALA A 12 8.03 6.47 6.29
CA ALA A 12 7.46 7.81 6.44
C ALA A 12 8.33 8.77 7.27
N ASN A 13 9.54 8.36 7.67
CA ASN A 13 10.44 9.13 8.54
C ASN A 13 9.80 9.59 9.87
N ILE A 14 9.01 8.70 10.48
CA ILE A 14 8.34 8.91 11.77
C ILE A 14 9.18 8.29 12.88
N THR A 15 9.58 9.08 13.87
CA THR A 15 10.50 8.64 14.95
C THR A 15 9.82 8.37 16.30
N GLY A 16 8.54 8.70 16.45
CA GLY A 16 7.76 8.54 17.68
C GLY A 16 6.67 7.47 17.57
N ASP A 17 5.93 7.28 18.67
CA ASP A 17 4.86 6.28 18.82
C ASP A 17 3.45 6.90 18.95
N ALA A 18 3.35 8.24 18.99
CA ALA A 18 2.08 8.95 19.17
C ALA A 18 1.02 8.58 18.11
N ASP A 19 1.47 8.26 16.90
CA ASP A 19 0.61 7.92 15.75
C ASP A 19 0.50 6.41 15.51
N ASP A 20 1.08 5.55 16.36
CA ASP A 20 1.13 4.09 16.13
C ASP A 20 -0.27 3.49 15.89
N ALA A 21 -1.27 3.92 16.66
CA ALA A 21 -2.65 3.45 16.51
C ALA A 21 -3.27 3.86 15.16
N VAL A 22 -2.94 5.05 14.66
CA VAL A 22 -3.43 5.55 13.37
C VAL A 22 -2.71 4.84 12.23
N LEU A 23 -1.38 4.75 12.30
CA LEU A 23 -0.54 4.08 11.31
C LEU A 23 -0.89 2.58 11.19
N ALA A 24 -1.14 1.88 12.30
CA ALA A 24 -1.58 0.48 12.27
C ALA A 24 -2.91 0.32 11.53
N ARG A 25 -3.86 1.24 11.75
CA ARG A 25 -5.15 1.23 11.05
C ARG A 25 -4.99 1.51 9.56
N LEU A 26 -4.13 2.46 9.19
CA LEU A 26 -3.86 2.80 7.79
C LEU A 26 -3.14 1.68 7.06
N LEU A 27 -2.17 1.03 7.71
CA LEU A 27 -1.48 -0.14 7.17
C LEU A 27 -2.47 -1.27 6.86
N ALA A 28 -3.36 -1.59 7.81
CA ALA A 28 -4.40 -2.59 7.61
C ALA A 28 -5.36 -2.22 6.47
N ALA A 29 -5.77 -0.95 6.39
CA ALA A 29 -6.64 -0.47 5.33
C ALA A 29 -5.96 -0.52 3.95
N ALA A 30 -4.68 -0.13 3.86
CA ALA A 30 -3.91 -0.12 2.63
C ALA A 30 -3.68 -1.55 2.12
N THR A 31 -3.34 -2.47 3.03
CA THR A 31 -3.23 -3.91 2.74
C THR A 31 -4.53 -4.43 2.12
N LYS A 32 -5.67 -4.19 2.78
CA LYS A 32 -6.98 -4.63 2.28
C LYS A 32 -7.37 -4.00 0.95
N HIS A 33 -6.90 -2.78 0.68
CA HIS A 33 -7.12 -2.14 -0.61
C HIS A 33 -6.32 -2.83 -1.72
N VAL A 34 -5.03 -3.08 -1.50
CA VAL A 34 -4.15 -3.79 -2.42
C VAL A 34 -4.70 -5.19 -2.74
N GLU A 35 -5.04 -5.98 -1.72
CA GLU A 35 -5.64 -7.32 -1.89
C GLU A 35 -6.92 -7.27 -2.73
N ARG A 36 -7.78 -6.27 -2.53
CA ARG A 36 -9.01 -6.11 -3.33
C ARG A 36 -8.72 -5.81 -4.78
N VAL A 37 -7.70 -5.00 -5.07
CA VAL A 37 -7.32 -4.66 -6.44
C VAL A 37 -6.72 -5.87 -7.16
N LEU A 38 -5.86 -6.62 -6.47
CA LEU A 38 -5.25 -7.85 -6.98
C LEU A 38 -6.27 -8.99 -7.16
N GLY A 39 -7.27 -9.06 -6.27
CA GLY A 39 -8.30 -10.09 -6.27
C GLY A 39 -7.98 -11.29 -5.37
N PHE A 40 -6.87 -11.26 -4.63
CA PHE A 40 -6.45 -12.33 -3.72
C PHE A 40 -5.70 -11.74 -2.50
N PRO A 41 -5.66 -12.46 -1.37
CA PRO A 41 -4.90 -12.06 -0.17
C PRO A 41 -3.38 -12.02 -0.40
N LEU A 42 -2.65 -11.13 0.29
CA LEU A 42 -1.17 -11.06 0.15
C LEU A 42 -0.45 -12.23 0.85
N ASP A 43 -1.14 -12.97 1.71
CA ASP A 43 -0.68 -14.20 2.35
C ASP A 43 -1.14 -15.48 1.61
N ASP A 44 -1.76 -15.34 0.44
CA ASP A 44 -2.16 -16.46 -0.41
C ASP A 44 -0.94 -17.14 -1.02
N THR A 45 -0.58 -18.31 -0.51
CA THR A 45 0.59 -19.08 -0.98
C THR A 45 0.38 -19.76 -2.33
N ASP A 46 -0.86 -19.90 -2.80
CA ASP A 46 -1.13 -20.44 -4.13
C ASP A 46 -0.89 -19.39 -5.21
N GLU A 47 -1.22 -18.13 -4.90
CA GLU A 47 -0.95 -16.98 -5.77
C GLU A 47 0.49 -16.48 -5.64
N LEU A 48 1.02 -16.45 -4.41
CA LEU A 48 2.32 -15.91 -4.03
C LEU A 48 3.14 -16.99 -3.28
N PRO A 49 3.73 -17.97 -3.99
CA PRO A 49 4.40 -19.12 -3.37
C PRO A 49 5.65 -18.74 -2.55
N GLU A 50 6.28 -17.61 -2.87
CA GLU A 50 7.43 -17.07 -2.14
C GLU A 50 7.01 -15.99 -1.11
N GLY A 51 5.70 -15.78 -0.93
CA GLY A 51 5.12 -14.66 -0.18
C GLY A 51 5.02 -13.39 -1.03
N ALA A 52 4.49 -12.32 -0.42
CA ALA A 52 4.36 -11.01 -1.07
C ALA A 52 5.71 -10.49 -1.60
N PRO A 53 5.82 -10.23 -2.92
CA PRO A 53 6.95 -9.55 -3.52
C PRO A 53 7.19 -8.16 -2.91
N ALA A 54 8.46 -7.73 -2.89
CA ALA A 54 8.88 -6.49 -2.23
C ALA A 54 8.25 -5.22 -2.85
N ASP A 55 7.89 -5.25 -4.13
CA ASP A 55 7.18 -4.17 -4.81
C ASP A 55 5.70 -4.07 -4.39
N LEU A 56 5.01 -5.20 -4.15
CA LEU A 56 3.68 -5.19 -3.53
C LEU A 56 3.73 -4.71 -2.08
N GLU A 57 4.74 -5.13 -1.30
CA GLU A 57 4.97 -4.58 0.05
C GLU A 57 5.17 -3.05 -0.02
N GLN A 58 5.99 -2.57 -0.97
CA GLN A 58 6.23 -1.15 -1.20
C GLN A 58 4.95 -0.40 -1.60
N ALA A 59 4.10 -0.98 -2.45
CA ALA A 59 2.82 -0.38 -2.85
C ALA A 59 1.90 -0.14 -1.65
N VAL A 60 1.88 -1.08 -0.69
CA VAL A 60 1.12 -0.92 0.57
C VAL A 60 1.69 0.24 1.40
N TYR A 61 3.01 0.32 1.56
CA TYR A 61 3.64 1.41 2.33
C TYR A 61 3.40 2.78 1.70
N LEU A 62 3.54 2.90 0.38
CA LEU A 62 3.24 4.15 -0.35
C LEU A 62 1.79 4.60 -0.12
N LEU A 63 0.84 3.66 -0.19
CA LEU A 63 -0.57 3.97 0.01
C LEU A 63 -0.87 4.36 1.46
N ALA A 64 -0.33 3.63 2.44
CA ALA A 64 -0.53 3.92 3.85
C ALA A 64 0.08 5.28 4.25
N ALA A 65 1.30 5.56 3.79
CA ALA A 65 1.97 6.85 4.01
C ALA A 65 1.19 7.99 3.33
N HIS A 66 0.70 7.77 2.11
CA HIS A 66 -0.10 8.76 1.40
C HIS A 66 -1.38 9.13 2.18
N TRP A 67 -2.11 8.16 2.71
CA TRP A 67 -3.31 8.42 3.52
C TRP A 67 -3.01 9.04 4.88
N PHE A 68 -1.83 8.80 5.45
CA PHE A 68 -1.43 9.45 6.70
C PHE A 68 -1.20 10.95 6.50
N GLU A 69 -0.45 11.30 5.44
CA GLU A 69 -0.14 12.68 5.05
C GLU A 69 -1.37 13.44 4.53
N ASN A 70 -2.22 12.78 3.75
CA ASN A 70 -3.36 13.40 3.07
C ASN A 70 -4.67 12.99 3.74
N ARG A 71 -5.17 13.84 4.64
CA ARG A 71 -6.38 13.60 5.45
C ARG A 71 -7.67 14.14 4.81
N GLU A 72 -7.56 14.79 3.67
CA GLU A 72 -8.69 15.32 2.91
C GLU A 72 -8.83 14.60 1.58
N THR A 73 -10.07 14.33 1.18
CA THR A 73 -10.40 13.60 -0.06
C THR A 73 -9.96 14.34 -1.33
N ALA A 74 -9.79 15.66 -1.27
CA ALA A 74 -9.39 16.48 -2.41
C ALA A 74 -8.51 17.64 -1.97
N LEU A 75 -7.34 17.76 -2.59
CA LEU A 75 -6.49 18.94 -2.49
C LEU A 75 -7.02 20.01 -3.45
N VAL A 76 -7.69 21.04 -2.94
CA VAL A 76 -8.24 22.13 -3.77
C VAL A 76 -7.09 22.95 -4.38
N GLY A 77 -7.06 23.09 -5.70
CA GLY A 77 -6.12 23.95 -6.42
C GLY A 77 -4.79 23.29 -6.82
N LEU A 78 -4.61 21.98 -6.59
CA LEU A 78 -3.45 21.22 -7.06
C LEU A 78 -3.84 20.30 -8.22
N THR A 79 -3.14 20.38 -9.35
CA THR A 79 -3.23 19.37 -10.41
C THR A 79 -2.36 18.18 -10.01
N THR A 80 -2.98 17.07 -9.60
CA THR A 80 -2.24 15.83 -9.39
C THR A 80 -1.75 15.32 -10.75
N GLN A 81 -0.43 15.08 -10.87
CA GLN A 81 0.13 14.37 -12.00
C GLN A 81 0.37 12.93 -11.57
N PRO A 82 -0.01 11.93 -12.38
CA PRO A 82 0.34 10.55 -12.08
C PRO A 82 1.86 10.44 -12.02
N LEU A 83 2.39 9.97 -10.88
CA LEU A 83 3.80 9.63 -10.80
C LEU A 83 4.03 8.35 -11.62
N PRO A 84 5.08 8.30 -12.46
CA PRO A 84 5.54 7.04 -13.03
C PRO A 84 5.87 6.03 -11.92
N PHE A 85 5.51 4.76 -12.11
CA PHE A 85 5.75 3.67 -11.16
C PHE A 85 5.00 3.87 -9.84
N GLY A 86 3.78 4.42 -9.94
CA GLY A 86 2.91 4.60 -8.79
C GLY A 86 2.30 3.29 -8.30
N VAL A 87 1.57 3.35 -7.18
CA VAL A 87 0.83 2.20 -6.64
C VAL A 87 -0.01 1.51 -7.72
N ALA A 88 -0.70 2.27 -8.57
CA ALA A 88 -1.53 1.71 -9.63
C ALA A 88 -0.73 0.92 -10.69
N ASP A 89 0.48 1.37 -11.04
CA ASP A 89 1.33 0.70 -12.03
C ASP A 89 1.81 -0.64 -11.48
N ILE A 90 2.33 -0.64 -10.25
CA ILE A 90 2.77 -1.86 -9.55
C ILE A 90 1.59 -2.86 -9.46
N LEU A 91 0.42 -2.42 -9.03
CA LEU A 91 -0.73 -3.31 -8.92
C LEU A 91 -1.20 -3.85 -10.27
N ALA A 92 -1.07 -3.08 -11.35
CA ALA A 92 -1.43 -3.55 -12.68
C ALA A 92 -0.52 -4.68 -13.18
N GLU A 93 0.77 -4.67 -12.82
CA GLU A 93 1.74 -5.72 -13.17
C GLU A 93 1.45 -7.06 -12.49
N HIS A 94 0.92 -7.03 -11.26
CA HIS A 94 0.59 -8.22 -10.48
C HIS A 94 -0.86 -8.70 -10.64
N ARG A 95 -1.73 -7.87 -11.23
CA ARG A 95 -3.15 -8.21 -11.38
C ARG A 95 -3.34 -9.29 -12.44
N ARG A 96 -3.98 -10.40 -12.07
CA ARG A 96 -4.41 -11.41 -13.04
C ARG A 96 -5.53 -10.87 -13.92
N TYR A 97 -5.25 -10.72 -15.22
CA TYR A 97 -6.28 -10.49 -16.22
C TYR A 97 -6.86 -11.83 -16.66
N THR A 98 -8.03 -12.18 -16.13
CA THR A 98 -8.83 -13.26 -16.73
C THR A 98 -9.66 -12.66 -17.86
N PHE A 99 -9.28 -12.94 -19.10
CA PHE A 99 -10.14 -12.71 -20.26
C PHE A 99 -11.14 -13.87 -20.29
N GLY A 100 -12.39 -13.57 -19.92
CA GLY A 100 -13.51 -14.50 -20.10
C GLY A 100 -13.87 -14.68 -21.56
#